data_AF-A0A0M9AG15-F1
#
_entry.id   AF-A0A0M9AG15-F1
#
_cell.length_a   1.000
_cell.length_b   1.000
_cell.length_c   1.000
_cell.angle_alpha   90.00
_cell.angle_beta   90.00
_cell.angle_gamma   90.00
#
_symmetry.space_group_name_H-M   'P 1'
#
loop_
_entity.id
_entity.type
_entity.pdbx_description
1 polymer ?
#
loop_
_entity_poly.entity_id
_entity_poly.type
_entity_poly.pdbx_seq_one_letter_code
_entity_poly.pdbx_strand_id
1 'polypeptide(L)'
;MDPSRLPIALRLLEGGKDREALALLQTPQEGLPEAERLALLGFLEGRKGDWGGYRALALEAARRAQTPLTLYHLGLALPPREGAVALEEALHRFRGNSQAEARLHLALAVVLERLGRPEALAHAALARLKAPSPWTRLHHLRLELFFGALPLPEVLEEGEEFLLHELPGVRLLAGHTLALAHLLRGQPRRARTLLQGLLPLLGPGSLPSFLVLGALALEPLRARLLLEAAQVGPQAGWSQGFLLLAQGLLEGGEAARDLLLSAHGLLREDGALYALLAEARLRALGAEVEAPLAPRLAPALRPEARAFLLGRGEETSLRLLDGGPLPSLGPRGTEALALLLAHEKGISGEALAEALYGEPNLGALKTLLHRLRAKGFRISCAPYRLEDPPPSDLLAFLRALSGRDLEQALALYQGPLLPWSQAPGVEALRLELEETLRRAVLASGDQEALFLLAERLGEDLEVWEALLEGLSPEDPRYPIARARVERLRQEYGV
;
A
#
# COMPACT_ATOMS: atom_id res chain seq x y z
N MET A 1 36.43 38.97 -10.93
CA MET A 1 35.22 38.37 -11.52
C MET A 1 34.57 37.53 -10.44
N ASP A 2 33.30 37.80 -10.13
CA ASP A 2 32.77 37.57 -8.78
C ASP A 2 32.14 36.16 -8.59
N PRO A 3 32.77 35.24 -7.84
CA PRO A 3 32.21 33.92 -7.52
C PRO A 3 30.90 33.98 -6.68
N SER A 4 30.44 35.18 -6.31
CA SER A 4 29.26 35.40 -5.47
C SER A 4 27.90 35.05 -6.12
N ARG A 5 27.82 34.89 -7.45
CA ARG A 5 26.51 34.84 -8.14
C ARG A 5 25.78 33.50 -8.04
N LEU A 6 26.49 32.37 -8.11
CA LEU A 6 25.88 31.03 -8.10
C LEU A 6 25.16 30.71 -6.78
N PRO A 7 25.76 30.96 -5.59
CA PRO A 7 25.05 30.78 -4.32
C PRO A 7 23.84 31.69 -4.13
N ILE A 8 23.83 32.88 -4.74
CA ILE A 8 22.68 33.79 -4.73
C ILE A 8 21.58 33.24 -5.65
N ALA A 9 21.93 32.82 -6.87
CA ALA A 9 20.99 32.20 -7.80
C ALA A 9 20.33 30.95 -7.20
N LEU A 10 21.09 30.08 -6.53
CA LEU A 10 20.56 28.92 -5.80
C LEU A 10 19.54 29.31 -4.73
N ARG A 11 19.86 30.30 -3.88
CA ARG A 11 18.91 30.79 -2.85
C ARG A 11 17.65 31.41 -3.45
N LEU A 12 17.77 32.10 -4.58
CA LEU A 12 16.62 32.65 -5.30
C LEU A 12 15.73 31.53 -5.88
N LEU A 13 16.33 30.49 -6.45
CA LEU A 13 15.61 29.31 -6.96
C LEU A 13 14.89 28.55 -5.83
N GLU A 14 15.55 28.39 -4.68
CA GLU A 14 14.96 27.82 -3.46
C GLU A 14 13.76 28.63 -2.98
N GLY A 15 13.82 29.96 -3.07
CA GLY A 15 12.71 30.87 -2.78
C GLY A 15 11.67 31.02 -3.91
N GLY A 16 11.80 30.28 -5.01
CA GLY A 16 10.88 30.33 -6.15
C GLY A 16 10.98 31.58 -7.02
N LYS A 17 12.04 32.38 -6.88
CA LYS A 17 12.28 33.64 -7.59
C LYS A 17 12.98 33.41 -8.93
N ASP A 18 12.32 32.68 -9.82
CA ASP A 18 12.91 32.17 -11.07
C ASP A 18 13.43 33.26 -12.00
N ARG A 19 12.71 34.39 -12.08
CA ARG A 19 13.11 35.54 -12.91
C ARG A 19 14.39 36.21 -12.41
N GLU A 20 14.49 36.40 -11.09
CA GLU A 20 15.68 36.99 -10.45
C GLU A 20 16.88 36.05 -10.60
N ALA A 21 16.67 34.75 -10.42
CA ALA A 21 17.71 33.74 -10.65
C ALA A 21 18.18 33.72 -12.12
N LEU A 22 17.24 33.74 -13.07
CA LEU A 22 17.56 33.76 -14.50
C LEU A 22 18.41 34.98 -14.87
N ALA A 23 18.08 36.16 -14.36
CA ALA A 23 18.84 37.39 -14.61
C ALA A 23 20.31 37.26 -14.15
N LEU A 24 20.57 36.59 -13.03
CA LEU A 24 21.93 36.32 -12.56
C LEU A 24 22.67 35.26 -13.40
N LEU A 25 21.94 34.32 -13.98
CA LEU A 25 22.49 33.20 -14.77
C LEU A 25 22.68 33.54 -16.26
N GLN A 26 22.17 34.68 -16.74
CA GLN A 26 22.29 35.10 -18.15
C GLN A 26 23.73 35.38 -18.59
N THR A 27 24.60 35.81 -17.67
CA THR A 27 26.01 36.08 -17.99
C THR A 27 26.81 34.76 -18.01
N PRO A 28 27.44 34.37 -19.14
CA PRO A 28 28.32 33.22 -19.19
C PRO A 28 29.49 33.35 -18.21
N GLN A 29 29.96 32.22 -17.69
CA GLN A 29 31.15 32.14 -16.85
C GLN A 29 32.20 31.23 -17.52
N GLU A 30 33.40 31.17 -16.95
CA GLU A 30 34.47 30.29 -17.44
C GLU A 30 34.77 29.18 -16.41
N GLY A 31 35.11 27.99 -16.88
CA GLY A 31 35.53 26.87 -16.02
C GLY A 31 34.40 26.21 -15.22
N LEU A 32 34.70 25.80 -13.98
CA LEU A 32 33.76 25.10 -13.09
C LEU A 32 32.41 25.84 -12.88
N PRO A 33 32.39 27.17 -12.66
CA PRO A 33 31.15 27.91 -12.51
C PRO A 33 30.23 27.88 -13.73
N GLU A 34 30.77 27.67 -14.94
CA GLU A 34 29.97 27.57 -16.16
C GLU A 34 29.17 26.28 -16.21
N ALA A 35 29.77 25.17 -15.79
CA ALA A 35 29.07 23.88 -15.71
C ALA A 35 27.88 23.96 -14.74
N GLU A 36 28.10 24.54 -13.56
CA GLU A 36 27.05 24.74 -12.56
C GLU A 36 25.97 25.72 -13.01
N ARG A 37 26.35 26.79 -13.72
CA ARG A 37 25.39 27.73 -14.34
C ARG A 37 24.50 27.02 -15.35
N LEU A 38 25.05 26.16 -16.21
CA LEU A 38 24.29 25.38 -17.20
C LEU A 38 23.29 24.43 -16.52
N ALA A 39 23.69 23.77 -15.43
CA ALA A 39 22.79 22.92 -14.65
C ALA A 39 21.58 23.71 -14.10
N LEU A 40 21.82 24.90 -13.55
CA LEU A 40 20.76 25.77 -13.02
C LEU A 40 19.86 26.37 -14.12
N LEU A 41 20.43 26.71 -15.29
CA LEU A 41 19.64 27.11 -16.45
C LEU A 41 18.75 25.98 -16.94
N GLY A 42 19.28 24.75 -17.00
CA GLY A 42 18.48 23.57 -17.30
C GLY A 42 17.32 23.41 -16.33
N PHE A 43 17.58 23.56 -15.03
CA PHE A 43 16.53 23.45 -14.01
C PHE A 43 15.41 24.51 -14.21
N LEU A 44 15.77 25.73 -14.62
CA LEU A 44 14.81 26.77 -14.98
C LEU A 44 13.95 26.39 -16.20
N GLU A 45 14.53 25.76 -17.23
CA GLU A 45 13.75 25.24 -18.36
C GLU A 45 12.79 24.13 -17.91
N GLY A 46 13.24 23.22 -17.05
CA GLY A 46 12.39 22.18 -16.45
C GLY A 46 11.21 22.77 -15.67
N ARG A 47 11.42 23.86 -14.92
CA ARG A 47 10.34 24.57 -14.21
C ARG A 47 9.32 25.24 -15.14
N LYS A 48 9.68 25.53 -16.40
CA LYS A 48 8.76 25.98 -17.45
C LYS A 48 8.04 24.84 -18.15
N GLY A 49 8.37 23.58 -17.82
CA GLY A 49 7.83 22.38 -18.46
C GLY A 49 8.71 21.82 -19.59
N ASP A 50 9.84 22.45 -19.90
CA ASP A 50 10.78 21.94 -20.91
C ASP A 50 11.78 20.95 -20.30
N TRP A 51 11.31 19.71 -20.11
CA TRP A 51 12.13 18.61 -19.62
C TRP A 51 13.22 18.17 -20.60
N GLY A 52 13.01 18.37 -21.91
CA GLY A 52 14.00 18.07 -22.94
C GLY A 52 15.20 19.03 -22.83
N GLY A 53 14.92 20.33 -22.71
CA GLY A 53 15.91 21.38 -22.46
C GLY A 53 16.63 21.18 -21.14
N TYR A 54 15.91 20.83 -20.07
CA TYR A 54 16.55 20.51 -18.78
C TYR A 54 17.55 19.37 -18.92
N ARG A 55 17.14 18.24 -19.53
CA ARG A 55 18.02 17.08 -19.73
C ARG A 55 19.24 17.41 -20.58
N ALA A 56 19.06 18.15 -21.67
CA ALA A 56 20.16 18.54 -22.56
C ALA A 56 21.21 19.38 -21.81
N LEU A 57 20.76 20.39 -21.06
CA LEU A 57 21.64 21.29 -20.31
C LEU A 57 22.30 20.59 -19.10
N ALA A 58 21.58 19.69 -18.42
CA ALA A 58 22.15 18.91 -17.32
C ALA A 58 23.23 17.91 -17.79
N LEU A 59 23.03 17.27 -18.96
CA LEU A 59 24.05 16.43 -19.60
C LEU A 59 25.28 17.23 -20.00
N GLU A 60 25.09 18.40 -20.62
CA GLU A 60 26.19 19.28 -21.01
C GLU A 60 26.96 19.79 -19.78
N ALA A 61 26.25 20.19 -18.72
CA ALA A 61 26.85 20.59 -17.46
C ALA A 61 27.75 19.49 -16.88
N ALA A 62 27.23 18.26 -16.76
CA ALA A 62 27.99 17.13 -16.22
C ALA A 62 29.16 16.69 -17.10
N ARG A 63 29.07 16.87 -18.43
CA ARG A 63 30.20 16.65 -19.35
C ARG A 63 31.33 17.66 -19.15
N ARG A 64 31.00 18.91 -18.85
CA ARG A 64 31.99 19.96 -18.58
C ARG A 64 32.67 19.77 -17.23
N ALA A 65 31.91 19.46 -16.19
CA ALA A 65 32.44 19.14 -14.88
C ALA A 65 31.45 18.29 -14.10
N GLN A 66 31.95 17.25 -13.41
CA GLN A 66 31.14 16.39 -12.54
C GLN A 66 31.23 16.84 -11.08
N THR A 67 30.72 18.04 -10.79
CA THR A 67 30.55 18.55 -9.42
C THR A 67 29.30 17.95 -8.77
N PRO A 68 29.18 17.92 -7.43
CA PRO A 68 27.95 17.44 -6.79
C PRO A 68 26.68 18.17 -7.26
N LEU A 69 26.75 19.45 -7.60
CA LEU A 69 25.60 20.21 -8.11
C LEU A 69 25.23 19.79 -9.54
N THR A 70 26.21 19.62 -10.43
CA THR A 70 25.95 19.15 -11.80
C THR A 70 25.40 17.73 -11.82
N LEU A 71 25.93 16.84 -10.98
CA LEU A 71 25.45 15.47 -10.83
C LEU A 71 24.07 15.41 -10.17
N TYR A 72 23.79 16.30 -9.22
CA TYR A 72 22.44 16.47 -8.65
C TYR A 72 21.40 16.77 -9.73
N HIS A 73 21.67 17.78 -10.57
CA HIS A 73 20.74 18.14 -11.65
C HIS A 73 20.69 17.10 -12.76
N LEU A 74 21.80 16.45 -13.09
CA LEU A 74 21.82 15.30 -14.01
C LEU A 74 20.91 14.18 -13.48
N GLY A 75 21.05 13.86 -12.20
CA GLY A 75 20.25 12.85 -11.52
C GLY A 75 18.75 13.10 -11.58
N LEU A 76 18.33 14.36 -11.40
CA LEU A 76 16.93 14.76 -11.51
C LEU A 76 16.39 14.77 -12.95
N ALA A 77 17.24 14.95 -13.95
CA ALA A 77 16.83 15.09 -15.35
C ALA A 77 16.81 13.76 -16.14
N LEU A 78 17.56 12.77 -15.67
CA LEU A 78 17.59 11.42 -16.22
C LEU A 78 16.39 10.57 -15.76
N PRO A 79 16.09 9.46 -16.46
CA PRO A 79 15.16 8.48 -15.94
C PRO A 79 15.65 7.94 -14.57
N PRO A 80 14.75 7.46 -13.69
CA PRO A 80 15.07 7.16 -12.30
C PRO A 80 16.24 6.20 -12.09
N ARG A 81 16.42 5.19 -12.95
CA ARG A 81 17.51 4.22 -12.82
C ARG A 81 18.87 4.89 -13.00
N GLU A 82 19.07 5.61 -14.10
CA GLU A 82 20.32 6.33 -14.36
C GLU A 82 20.47 7.55 -13.43
N GLY A 83 19.34 8.18 -13.08
CA GLY A 83 19.28 9.29 -12.16
C GLY A 83 19.78 8.93 -10.76
N ALA A 84 19.38 7.76 -10.26
CA ALA A 84 19.85 7.25 -8.97
C ALA A 84 21.38 7.12 -8.93
N VAL A 85 21.98 6.54 -9.97
CA VAL A 85 23.45 6.39 -10.07
C VAL A 85 24.15 7.76 -10.03
N ALA A 86 23.64 8.75 -10.78
CA ALA A 86 24.21 10.10 -10.76
C ALA A 86 24.09 10.77 -9.38
N LEU A 87 22.96 10.58 -8.69
CA LEU A 87 22.74 11.12 -7.34
C LEU A 87 23.57 10.42 -6.26
N GLU A 88 23.76 9.10 -6.37
CA GLU A 88 24.64 8.33 -5.48
C GLU A 88 26.09 8.81 -5.62
N GLU A 89 26.55 9.01 -6.85
CA GLU A 89 27.89 9.57 -7.10
C GLU A 89 28.01 11.02 -6.59
N ALA A 90 26.95 11.83 -6.77
CA ALA A 90 26.90 13.19 -6.23
C ALA A 90 27.04 13.19 -4.70
N LEU A 91 26.32 12.29 -4.01
CA LEU A 91 26.38 12.13 -2.56
C LEU A 91 27.75 11.61 -2.11
N HIS A 92 28.32 10.61 -2.81
CA HIS A 92 29.63 10.05 -2.50
C HIS A 92 30.75 11.11 -2.55
N ARG A 93 30.71 11.97 -3.57
CA ARG A 93 31.66 13.09 -3.76
C ARG A 93 31.37 14.29 -2.87
N PHE A 94 30.17 14.40 -2.31
CA PHE A 94 29.76 15.60 -1.60
C PHE A 94 30.57 15.79 -0.32
N ARG A 95 31.16 16.98 -0.18
CA ARG A 95 31.81 17.45 1.04
C ARG A 95 31.30 18.87 1.26
N GLY A 96 30.41 19.05 2.23
CA GLY A 96 29.77 20.34 2.45
C GLY A 96 28.83 20.33 3.65
N ASN A 97 27.89 21.28 3.68
CA ASN A 97 26.98 21.45 4.81
C ASN A 97 25.82 20.45 4.81
N SER A 98 25.23 20.22 6.00
CA SER A 98 24.13 19.30 6.21
C SER A 98 22.89 19.61 5.36
N GLN A 99 22.65 20.89 5.03
CA GLN A 99 21.50 21.31 4.23
C GLN A 99 21.61 20.85 2.76
N ALA A 100 22.79 20.97 2.17
CA ALA A 100 23.04 20.48 0.81
C ALA A 100 23.08 18.95 0.74
N GLU A 101 23.63 18.29 1.76
CA GLU A 101 23.59 16.84 1.87
C GLU A 101 22.15 16.31 2.03
N ALA A 102 21.31 16.99 2.83
CA ALA A 102 19.90 16.66 2.97
C ALA A 102 19.13 16.74 1.63
N ARG A 103 19.47 17.70 0.76
CA ARG A 103 18.88 17.79 -0.58
C ARG A 103 19.25 16.61 -1.46
N LEU A 104 20.49 16.14 -1.40
CA LEU A 104 20.93 14.94 -2.11
C LEU A 104 20.18 13.69 -1.62
N HIS A 105 20.06 13.52 -0.30
CA HIS A 105 19.25 12.43 0.27
C HIS A 105 17.78 12.53 -0.13
N LEU A 106 17.17 13.73 -0.12
CA LEU A 106 15.78 13.91 -0.53
C LEU A 106 15.59 13.58 -2.02
N ALA A 107 16.51 14.01 -2.88
CA ALA A 107 16.45 13.67 -4.31
C ALA A 107 16.59 12.16 -4.54
N LEU A 108 17.50 11.50 -3.82
CA LEU A 108 17.61 10.04 -3.85
C LEU A 108 16.32 9.36 -3.39
N ALA A 109 15.73 9.83 -2.29
CA ALA A 109 14.47 9.29 -1.79
C ALA A 109 13.35 9.37 -2.85
N VAL A 110 13.21 10.51 -3.52
CA VAL A 110 12.19 10.71 -4.58
C VAL A 110 12.47 9.80 -5.80
N VAL A 111 13.73 9.65 -6.20
CA VAL A 111 14.09 8.79 -7.34
C VAL A 111 13.90 7.31 -7.00
N LEU A 112 14.31 6.88 -5.81
CA LEU A 112 14.15 5.51 -5.33
C LEU A 112 12.67 5.16 -5.08
N GLU A 113 11.85 6.12 -4.62
CA GLU A 113 10.40 5.97 -4.53
C GLU A 113 9.80 5.58 -5.88
N ARG A 114 10.21 6.27 -6.95
CA ARG A 114 9.75 6.01 -8.32
C ARG A 114 10.15 4.62 -8.82
N LEU A 115 11.27 4.10 -8.34
CA LEU A 115 11.74 2.74 -8.60
C LEU A 115 11.10 1.69 -7.67
N GLY A 116 10.31 2.11 -6.67
CA GLY A 116 9.69 1.21 -5.71
C GLY A 116 10.69 0.59 -4.74
N ARG A 117 11.84 1.25 -4.52
CA ARG A 117 12.95 0.75 -3.72
C ARG A 117 12.81 1.16 -2.25
N PRO A 118 12.81 0.21 -1.29
CA PRO A 118 12.58 0.50 0.13
C PRO A 118 13.66 1.40 0.75
N GLU A 119 14.86 1.44 0.17
CA GLU A 119 15.95 2.34 0.56
C GLU A 119 15.54 3.81 0.52
N ALA A 120 14.53 4.15 -0.29
CA ALA A 120 13.95 5.50 -0.34
C ALA A 120 13.60 6.04 1.05
N LEU A 121 13.03 5.20 1.93
CA LEU A 121 12.63 5.61 3.28
C LEU A 121 13.82 6.02 4.14
N ALA A 122 14.91 5.25 4.09
CA ALA A 122 16.13 5.58 4.83
C ALA A 122 16.74 6.90 4.35
N HIS A 123 16.76 7.14 3.03
CA HIS A 123 17.20 8.42 2.47
C HIS A 123 16.30 9.58 2.91
N ALA A 124 14.97 9.43 2.93
CA ALA A 124 14.07 10.47 3.42
C ALA A 124 14.25 10.76 4.91
N ALA A 125 14.45 9.72 5.74
CA ALA A 125 14.73 9.87 7.16
C ALA A 125 16.04 10.63 7.41
N LEU A 126 17.10 10.31 6.66
CA LEU A 126 18.38 11.03 6.70
C LEU A 126 18.24 12.49 6.26
N ALA A 127 17.47 12.76 5.19
CA ALA A 127 17.19 14.13 4.75
C ALA A 127 16.46 14.94 5.84
N ARG A 128 15.44 14.35 6.48
CA ARG A 128 14.70 14.94 7.61
C ARG A 128 15.62 15.23 8.79
N LEU A 129 16.49 14.30 9.15
CA LEU A 129 17.43 14.47 10.27
C LEU A 129 18.46 15.57 10.02
N LYS A 130 19.02 15.63 8.80
CA LYS A 130 20.08 16.59 8.44
C LYS A 130 19.56 18.01 8.23
N ALA A 131 18.38 18.16 7.64
CA ALA A 131 17.72 19.45 7.44
C ALA A 131 16.18 19.31 7.49
N PRO A 132 15.59 19.41 8.69
CA PRO A 132 14.15 19.38 8.85
C PRO A 132 13.48 20.52 8.05
N SER A 133 12.50 20.16 7.24
CA SER A 133 11.70 21.08 6.44
C SER A 133 10.33 20.45 6.16
N PRO A 134 9.32 21.24 5.72
CA PRO A 134 8.04 20.68 5.29
C PRO A 134 8.20 19.58 4.24
N TRP A 135 9.12 19.77 3.28
CA TRP A 135 9.38 18.79 2.22
C TRP A 135 10.01 17.50 2.74
N THR A 136 11.05 17.59 3.56
CA THR A 136 11.70 16.39 4.10
C THR A 136 10.78 15.62 5.05
N ARG A 137 9.93 16.32 5.81
CA ARG A 137 8.92 15.69 6.66
C ARG A 137 7.82 15.01 5.83
N LEU A 138 7.24 15.69 4.85
CA LEU A 138 6.15 15.13 4.03
C LEU A 138 6.59 13.97 3.12
N HIS A 139 7.79 14.01 2.54
CA HIS A 139 8.31 12.88 1.77
C HIS A 139 8.60 11.67 2.65
N HIS A 140 9.11 11.89 3.88
CA HIS A 140 9.25 10.83 4.87
C HIS A 140 7.90 10.20 5.21
N LEU A 141 6.89 11.01 5.59
CA LEU A 141 5.54 10.53 5.90
C LEU A 141 4.91 9.76 4.73
N ARG A 142 5.12 10.25 3.50
CA ARG A 142 4.66 9.57 2.29
C ARG A 142 5.31 8.20 2.14
N LEU A 143 6.62 8.09 2.35
CA LEU A 143 7.34 6.82 2.24
C LEU A 143 7.04 5.87 3.40
N GLU A 144 6.67 6.38 4.58
CA GLU A 144 6.15 5.55 5.68
C GLU A 144 4.89 4.78 5.25
N LEU A 145 4.00 5.39 4.45
CA LEU A 145 2.81 4.72 3.90
C LEU A 145 3.15 3.54 2.98
N PHE A 146 4.34 3.55 2.35
CA PHE A 146 4.73 2.54 1.38
C PHE A 146 5.74 1.54 1.93
N PHE A 147 6.71 1.95 2.73
CA PHE A 147 7.85 1.10 3.11
C PHE A 147 8.08 1.05 4.62
N GLY A 148 7.35 1.86 5.37
CA GLY A 148 7.61 2.10 6.78
C GLY A 148 6.69 1.34 7.72
N ALA A 149 6.83 1.68 8.99
CA ALA A 149 6.08 1.08 10.09
C ALA A 149 5.33 2.13 10.93
N LEU A 150 5.42 3.41 10.57
CA LEU A 150 4.74 4.49 11.27
C LEU A 150 3.21 4.27 11.21
N PRO A 151 2.51 4.23 12.35
CA PRO A 151 1.07 4.05 12.38
C PRO A 151 0.34 5.14 11.58
N LEU A 152 -0.70 4.74 10.81
CA LEU A 152 -1.50 5.68 10.00
C LEU A 152 -2.05 6.88 10.79
N PRO A 153 -2.49 6.78 12.06
CA PRO A 153 -2.88 7.94 12.85
C PRO A 153 -1.77 8.98 13.01
N GLU A 154 -0.53 8.56 13.22
CA GLU A 154 0.63 9.45 13.39
C GLU A 154 0.98 10.13 12.07
N VAL A 155 0.91 9.41 10.94
CA VAL A 155 1.07 9.99 9.60
C VAL A 155 0.04 11.10 9.35
N LEU A 156 -1.20 10.88 9.77
CA LEU A 156 -2.28 11.85 9.62
C LEU A 156 -2.06 13.09 10.49
N GLU A 157 -1.74 12.89 11.77
CA GLU A 157 -1.49 13.97 12.72
C GLU A 157 -0.32 14.87 12.26
N GLU A 158 0.83 14.28 11.93
CA GLU A 158 1.98 15.06 11.45
C GLU A 158 1.70 15.74 10.09
N GLY A 159 0.92 15.11 9.21
CA GLY A 159 0.64 15.64 7.88
C GLY A 159 -0.36 16.80 7.89
N GLU A 160 -1.31 16.81 8.83
CA GLU A 160 -2.37 17.83 8.94
C GLU A 160 -1.81 19.24 9.17
N GLU A 161 -0.66 19.37 9.85
CA GLU A 161 0.05 20.63 10.08
C GLU A 161 0.35 21.40 8.79
N PHE A 162 0.47 20.68 7.66
CA PHE A 162 0.89 21.24 6.37
C PHE A 162 -0.27 21.58 5.41
N LEU A 163 -1.52 21.28 5.78
CA LEU A 163 -2.68 21.52 4.91
C LEU A 163 -2.94 23.01 4.61
N LEU A 164 -2.55 23.89 5.53
CA LEU A 164 -2.71 25.35 5.41
C LEU A 164 -1.39 26.09 5.16
N HIS A 165 -0.35 25.38 4.73
CA HIS A 165 0.96 25.96 4.48
C HIS A 165 0.93 27.03 3.36
N GLU A 166 1.78 28.05 3.45
CA GLU A 166 1.83 29.17 2.50
C GLU A 166 2.21 28.72 1.08
N LEU A 167 3.11 27.75 0.97
CA LEU A 167 3.56 27.18 -0.30
C LEU A 167 2.54 26.18 -0.87
N PRO A 168 1.98 26.40 -2.09
CA PRO A 168 1.00 25.50 -2.70
C PRO A 168 1.51 24.07 -2.89
N GLY A 169 2.79 23.90 -3.21
CA GLY A 169 3.41 22.59 -3.38
C GLY A 169 3.44 21.75 -2.10
N VAL A 170 3.66 22.39 -0.95
CA VAL A 170 3.63 21.71 0.36
C VAL A 170 2.20 21.23 0.65
N ARG A 171 1.19 22.08 0.40
CA ARG A 171 -0.22 21.68 0.57
C ARG A 171 -0.62 20.54 -0.36
N LEU A 172 -0.17 20.58 -1.61
CA LEU A 172 -0.43 19.51 -2.58
C LEU A 172 0.15 18.17 -2.12
N LEU A 173 1.41 18.16 -1.68
CA LEU A 173 2.05 16.94 -1.18
C LEU A 173 1.37 16.45 0.10
N ALA A 174 1.10 17.33 1.06
CA ALA A 174 0.41 16.99 2.30
C ALA A 174 -0.97 16.41 2.03
N GLY A 175 -1.82 17.11 1.27
CA GLY A 175 -3.16 16.65 0.97
C GLY A 175 -3.17 15.36 0.16
N HIS A 176 -2.23 15.15 -0.77
CA HIS A 176 -2.11 13.90 -1.51
C HIS A 176 -1.67 12.74 -0.61
N THR A 177 -0.71 12.95 0.30
CA THR A 177 -0.26 11.95 1.28
C THR A 177 -1.39 11.58 2.24
N LEU A 178 -2.10 12.56 2.79
CA LEU A 178 -3.24 12.34 3.68
C LEU A 178 -4.43 11.67 2.97
N ALA A 179 -4.69 12.04 1.71
CA ALA A 179 -5.72 11.39 0.90
C ALA A 179 -5.39 9.90 0.69
N LEU A 180 -4.14 9.57 0.38
CA LEU A 180 -3.68 8.19 0.29
C LEU A 180 -3.85 7.46 1.64
N ALA A 181 -3.40 8.06 2.74
CA ALA A 181 -3.55 7.47 4.07
C ALA A 181 -5.03 7.19 4.42
N HIS A 182 -5.95 8.10 4.07
CA HIS A 182 -7.38 7.86 4.25
C HIS A 182 -7.93 6.75 3.33
N LEU A 183 -7.43 6.62 2.11
CA LEU A 183 -7.81 5.51 1.22
C LEU A 183 -7.35 4.17 1.79
N LEU A 184 -6.11 4.09 2.29
CA LEU A 184 -5.58 2.91 2.99
C LEU A 184 -6.44 2.55 4.23
N ARG A 185 -6.94 3.56 4.96
CA ARG A 185 -7.89 3.36 6.09
C ARG A 185 -9.31 3.00 5.67
N GLY A 186 -9.61 2.90 4.37
CA GLY A 186 -10.97 2.67 3.87
C GLY A 186 -11.92 3.85 4.14
N GLN A 187 -11.40 5.09 4.18
CA GLN A 187 -12.14 6.33 4.41
C GLN A 187 -12.20 7.21 3.15
N PRO A 188 -12.78 6.74 2.02
CA PRO A 188 -12.74 7.45 0.75
C PRO A 188 -13.46 8.81 0.80
N ARG A 189 -14.44 8.98 1.71
CA ARG A 189 -15.11 10.27 1.91
C ARG A 189 -14.15 11.36 2.40
N ARG A 190 -13.23 11.03 3.31
CA ARG A 190 -12.23 11.98 3.81
C ARG A 190 -11.17 12.27 2.75
N ALA A 191 -10.70 11.24 2.05
CA ALA A 191 -9.81 11.39 0.91
C ALA A 191 -10.40 12.32 -0.16
N ARG A 192 -11.68 12.13 -0.50
CA ARG A 192 -12.42 13.01 -1.43
C ARG A 192 -12.45 14.46 -0.97
N THR A 193 -12.77 14.73 0.30
CA THR A 193 -12.81 16.10 0.82
C THR A 193 -11.45 16.78 0.67
N LEU A 194 -10.36 16.07 1.01
CA LEU A 194 -9.00 16.58 0.82
C LEU A 194 -8.70 16.86 -0.66
N LEU A 195 -8.93 15.88 -1.54
CA LEU A 195 -8.65 16.01 -2.97
C LEU A 195 -9.46 17.14 -3.63
N GLN A 196 -10.71 17.33 -3.23
CA GLN A 196 -11.52 18.46 -3.70
C GLN A 196 -10.93 19.81 -3.29
N GLY A 197 -10.38 19.91 -2.08
CA GLY A 197 -9.69 21.12 -1.60
C GLY A 197 -8.39 21.42 -2.34
N LEU A 198 -7.76 20.42 -2.96
CA LEU A 198 -6.53 20.58 -3.73
C LEU A 198 -6.74 21.03 -5.18
N LEU A 199 -7.94 20.86 -5.74
CA LEU A 199 -8.22 21.18 -7.15
C LEU A 199 -7.79 22.59 -7.58
N PRO A 200 -8.01 23.67 -6.80
CA PRO A 200 -7.58 25.02 -7.19
C PRO A 200 -6.06 25.18 -7.27
N LEU A 201 -5.28 24.23 -6.75
CA LEU A 201 -3.82 24.28 -6.66
C LEU A 201 -3.14 23.48 -7.76
N LEU A 202 -3.89 22.68 -8.52
CA LEU A 202 -3.33 21.79 -9.53
C LEU A 202 -2.83 22.58 -10.74
N GLY A 203 -1.59 22.30 -11.13
CA GLY A 203 -1.03 22.71 -12.41
C GLY A 203 -1.04 21.54 -13.40
N PRO A 204 -0.71 21.79 -14.68
CA PRO A 204 -0.69 20.76 -15.72
C PRO A 204 0.21 19.55 -15.36
N GLY A 205 1.33 19.79 -14.68
CA GLY A 205 2.28 18.75 -14.30
C GLY A 205 1.87 17.87 -13.11
N SER A 206 1.02 18.36 -12.21
CA SER A 206 0.58 17.59 -11.03
C SER A 206 -0.75 16.84 -11.25
N LEU A 207 -1.52 17.26 -12.26
CA LEU A 207 -2.83 16.71 -12.58
C LEU A 207 -2.82 15.19 -12.85
N PRO A 208 -1.89 14.59 -13.63
CA PRO A 208 -1.92 13.15 -13.90
C PRO A 208 -1.79 12.29 -12.63
N SER A 209 -0.81 12.59 -11.77
CA SER A 209 -0.62 11.85 -10.52
C SER A 209 -1.79 12.00 -9.55
N PHE A 210 -2.39 13.20 -9.50
CA PHE A 210 -3.59 13.49 -8.70
C PHE A 210 -4.78 12.64 -9.16
N LEU A 211 -4.95 12.48 -10.47
CA LEU A 211 -6.11 11.77 -11.04
C LEU A 211 -6.16 10.30 -10.66
N VAL A 212 -5.04 9.66 -10.30
CA VAL A 212 -5.05 8.28 -9.80
C VAL A 212 -5.79 8.18 -8.48
N LEU A 213 -5.46 9.00 -7.48
CA LEU A 213 -6.24 9.03 -6.23
C LEU A 213 -7.64 9.59 -6.46
N GLY A 214 -7.77 10.53 -7.41
CA GLY A 214 -9.04 11.06 -7.85
C GLY A 214 -10.00 9.96 -8.33
N ALA A 215 -9.52 9.01 -9.13
CA ALA A 215 -10.28 7.87 -9.61
C ALA A 215 -10.77 6.95 -8.49
N LEU A 216 -10.02 6.85 -7.39
CA LEU A 216 -10.37 6.02 -6.22
C LEU A 216 -11.34 6.71 -5.25
N ALA A 217 -11.39 8.05 -5.23
CA ALA A 217 -12.06 8.80 -4.17
C ALA A 217 -13.18 9.74 -4.64
N LEU A 218 -13.05 10.36 -5.81
CA LEU A 218 -14.00 11.35 -6.31
C LEU A 218 -15.25 10.67 -6.89
N GLU A 219 -16.32 11.46 -7.11
CA GLU A 219 -17.46 10.94 -7.88
C GLU A 219 -17.01 10.53 -9.30
N PRO A 220 -17.45 9.38 -9.84
CA PRO A 220 -16.97 8.88 -11.15
C PRO A 220 -17.13 9.89 -12.29
N LEU A 221 -18.26 10.60 -12.35
CA LEU A 221 -18.49 11.64 -13.36
C LEU A 221 -17.45 12.77 -13.24
N ARG A 222 -17.14 13.21 -12.02
CA ARG A 222 -16.17 14.28 -11.78
C ARG A 222 -14.75 13.84 -12.13
N ALA A 223 -14.39 12.61 -11.78
CA ALA A 223 -13.09 12.04 -12.13
C ALA A 223 -12.92 11.94 -13.66
N ARG A 224 -13.97 11.51 -14.39
CA ARG A 224 -13.97 11.44 -15.86
C ARG A 224 -13.80 12.82 -16.50
N LEU A 225 -14.53 13.83 -16.04
CA LEU A 225 -14.40 15.21 -16.57
C LEU A 225 -12.98 15.78 -16.37
N LEU A 226 -12.36 15.52 -15.21
CA LEU A 226 -10.98 15.94 -14.96
C LEU A 226 -9.98 15.17 -15.84
N LEU A 227 -10.25 13.89 -16.11
CA LEU A 227 -9.43 13.05 -16.96
C LEU A 227 -9.50 13.49 -18.42
N GLU A 228 -10.69 13.82 -18.93
CA GLU A 228 -10.88 14.43 -20.26
C GLU A 228 -10.11 15.74 -20.40
N ALA A 229 -10.19 16.62 -19.39
CA ALA A 229 -9.44 17.87 -19.37
C ALA A 229 -7.91 17.66 -19.39
N ALA A 230 -7.42 16.60 -18.74
CA ALA A 230 -5.99 16.28 -18.70
C ALA A 230 -5.45 15.76 -20.05
N GLN A 231 -6.30 15.16 -20.89
CA GLN A 231 -5.89 14.56 -22.16
C GLN A 231 -5.66 15.57 -23.30
N VAL A 232 -6.02 16.84 -23.12
CA VAL A 232 -5.90 17.88 -24.16
C VAL A 232 -4.45 18.37 -24.37
N GLY A 233 -3.51 18.02 -23.48
CA GLY A 233 -2.11 18.46 -23.55
C GLY A 233 -1.13 17.41 -24.10
N PRO A 234 0.13 17.79 -24.43
CA PRO A 234 1.17 16.84 -24.82
C PRO A 234 1.46 15.86 -23.66
N GLN A 235 1.24 14.57 -23.92
CA GLN A 235 1.48 13.48 -22.97
C GLN A 235 2.68 12.67 -23.46
N ALA A 236 3.66 12.40 -22.61
CA ALA A 236 4.77 11.51 -22.95
C ALA A 236 5.27 10.73 -21.73
N GLY A 237 5.55 9.44 -21.94
CA GLY A 237 6.11 8.56 -20.91
C GLY A 237 5.16 8.34 -19.74
N TRP A 238 5.64 8.58 -18.52
CA TRP A 238 4.97 8.22 -17.28
C TRP A 238 3.71 9.06 -16.98
N SER A 239 3.60 10.29 -17.52
CA SER A 239 2.36 11.09 -17.38
C SER A 239 1.17 10.39 -18.04
N GLN A 240 1.40 9.76 -19.19
CA GLN A 240 0.41 8.96 -19.90
C GLN A 240 0.06 7.70 -19.08
N GLY A 241 1.06 7.06 -18.46
CA GLY A 241 0.84 5.92 -17.57
C GLY A 241 -0.12 6.25 -16.43
N PHE A 242 0.01 7.43 -15.82
CA PHE A 242 -0.91 7.90 -14.78
C PHE A 242 -2.34 8.08 -15.26
N LEU A 243 -2.53 8.65 -16.44
CA LEU A 243 -3.87 8.83 -17.00
C LEU A 243 -4.52 7.51 -17.39
N LEU A 244 -3.76 6.60 -18.01
CA LEU A 244 -4.25 5.26 -18.33
C LEU A 244 -4.63 4.49 -17.08
N LEU A 245 -3.84 4.61 -16.00
CA LEU A 245 -4.17 4.03 -14.71
C LEU A 245 -5.46 4.61 -14.15
N ALA A 246 -5.57 5.93 -14.08
CA ALA A 246 -6.77 6.60 -13.58
C ALA A 246 -8.02 6.22 -14.41
N GLN A 247 -7.90 6.13 -15.72
CA GLN A 247 -8.98 5.68 -16.61
C GLN A 247 -9.34 4.22 -16.35
N GLY A 248 -8.36 3.32 -16.29
CA GLY A 248 -8.58 1.90 -16.02
C GLY A 248 -9.20 1.64 -14.64
N LEU A 249 -8.95 2.50 -13.65
CA LEU A 249 -9.60 2.45 -12.34
C LEU A 249 -11.08 2.89 -12.37
N LEU A 250 -11.47 3.75 -13.32
CA LEU A 250 -12.84 4.23 -13.51
C LEU A 250 -13.70 3.33 -14.43
N GLU A 251 -13.05 2.47 -15.21
CA GLU A 251 -13.70 1.52 -16.11
C GLU A 251 -13.89 0.14 -15.45
N GLY A 252 -14.69 -0.71 -16.09
CA GLY A 252 -14.91 -2.10 -15.70
C GLY A 252 -14.71 -3.08 -16.85
N GLY A 253 -14.58 -4.37 -16.52
CA GLY A 253 -14.48 -5.44 -17.51
C GLY A 253 -13.22 -5.39 -18.37
N GLU A 254 -13.37 -5.70 -19.65
CA GLU A 254 -12.25 -5.84 -20.60
C GLU A 254 -11.56 -4.50 -20.90
N ALA A 255 -12.33 -3.41 -21.03
CA ALA A 255 -11.78 -2.07 -21.24
C ALA A 255 -10.85 -1.62 -20.09
N ALA A 256 -11.21 -1.97 -18.84
CA ALA A 256 -10.34 -1.72 -17.70
C ALA A 256 -9.02 -2.50 -17.82
N ARG A 257 -9.08 -3.77 -18.25
CA ARG A 257 -7.90 -4.64 -18.38
C ARG A 257 -6.87 -4.06 -19.35
N ASP A 258 -7.30 -3.63 -20.53
CA ASP A 258 -6.39 -3.11 -21.57
C ASP A 258 -5.70 -1.81 -21.14
N LEU A 259 -6.47 -0.91 -20.52
CA LEU A 259 -5.96 0.34 -19.97
C LEU A 259 -4.94 0.11 -18.86
N LEU A 260 -5.23 -0.82 -17.94
CA LEU A 260 -4.36 -1.15 -16.82
C LEU A 260 -3.08 -1.88 -17.26
N LEU A 261 -3.15 -2.76 -18.28
CA LEU A 261 -1.96 -3.38 -18.87
C LEU A 261 -1.05 -2.33 -19.51
N SER A 262 -1.64 -1.40 -20.26
CA SER A 262 -0.91 -0.29 -20.89
C SER A 262 -0.27 0.63 -19.83
N ALA A 263 -1.02 0.95 -18.77
CA ALA A 263 -0.53 1.73 -17.65
C ALA A 263 0.63 1.03 -16.93
N HIS A 264 0.49 -0.26 -16.62
CA HIS A 264 1.52 -1.07 -15.99
C HIS A 264 2.80 -1.10 -16.82
N GLY A 265 2.69 -1.32 -18.14
CA GLY A 265 3.84 -1.33 -19.06
C GLY A 265 4.63 -0.02 -19.09
N LEU A 266 3.94 1.13 -18.98
CA LEU A 266 4.57 2.46 -18.92
C LEU A 266 5.13 2.81 -17.53
N LEU A 267 4.48 2.34 -16.46
CA LEU A 267 4.82 2.73 -15.09
C LEU A 267 5.85 1.80 -14.42
N ARG A 268 6.04 0.56 -14.91
CA ARG A 268 6.93 -0.42 -14.27
C ARG A 268 8.39 0.03 -14.12
N GLU A 269 8.87 0.92 -14.98
CA GLU A 269 10.25 1.42 -14.93
C GLU A 269 10.41 2.68 -14.07
N ASP A 270 9.40 3.55 -14.06
CA ASP A 270 9.53 4.96 -13.64
C ASP A 270 8.51 5.41 -12.58
N GLY A 271 7.56 4.54 -12.24
CA GLY A 271 6.41 4.79 -11.36
C GLY A 271 5.96 3.50 -10.67
N ALA A 272 6.91 2.73 -10.14
CA ALA A 272 6.73 1.41 -9.57
C ALA A 272 5.53 1.30 -8.62
N LEU A 273 5.36 2.25 -7.70
CA LEU A 273 4.24 2.25 -6.75
C LEU A 273 2.86 2.31 -7.43
N TYR A 274 2.77 3.00 -8.57
CA TYR A 274 1.54 3.08 -9.35
C TYR A 274 1.40 1.92 -10.33
N ALA A 275 2.51 1.36 -10.81
CA ALA A 275 2.51 0.07 -11.52
C ALA A 275 2.00 -1.06 -10.63
N LEU A 276 2.32 -1.03 -9.33
CA LEU A 276 1.78 -1.96 -8.33
C LEU A 276 0.27 -1.80 -8.18
N LEU A 277 -0.26 -0.57 -8.14
CA LEU A 277 -1.71 -0.35 -8.13
C LEU A 277 -2.39 -0.92 -9.38
N ALA A 278 -1.80 -0.72 -10.56
CA ALA A 278 -2.28 -1.28 -11.82
C ALA A 278 -2.29 -2.81 -11.80
N GLU A 279 -1.18 -3.42 -11.39
CA GLU A 279 -1.02 -4.86 -11.23
C GLU A 279 -2.06 -5.43 -10.27
N ALA A 280 -2.26 -4.75 -9.16
CA ALA A 280 -3.23 -5.17 -8.17
C ALA A 280 -4.64 -5.21 -8.80
N ARG A 281 -5.05 -4.16 -9.50
CA ARG A 281 -6.34 -4.15 -10.18
C ARG A 281 -6.45 -5.22 -11.28
N LEU A 282 -5.38 -5.48 -12.03
CA LEU A 282 -5.31 -6.54 -13.03
C LEU A 282 -5.51 -7.93 -12.42
N ARG A 283 -4.83 -8.24 -11.31
CA ARG A 283 -5.02 -9.51 -10.59
C ARG A 283 -6.45 -9.67 -10.08
N ALA A 284 -7.10 -8.58 -9.64
CA ALA A 284 -8.51 -8.61 -9.25
C ALA A 284 -9.45 -8.97 -10.40
N LEU A 285 -9.06 -8.63 -11.64
CA LEU A 285 -9.75 -8.97 -12.87
C LEU A 285 -9.33 -10.35 -13.42
N GLY A 286 -8.54 -11.13 -12.67
CA GLY A 286 -8.07 -12.45 -13.08
C GLY A 286 -6.96 -12.45 -14.13
N ALA A 287 -6.28 -11.31 -14.35
CA ALA A 287 -5.13 -11.25 -15.24
C ALA A 287 -3.85 -11.67 -14.52
N GLU A 288 -3.05 -12.52 -15.17
CA GLU A 288 -1.68 -12.80 -14.76
C GLU A 288 -0.76 -11.65 -15.20
N VAL A 289 0.08 -11.19 -14.29
CA VAL A 289 1.05 -10.10 -14.51
C VAL A 289 2.35 -10.52 -13.85
N GLU A 290 3.49 -10.24 -14.50
CA GLU A 290 4.82 -10.55 -13.97
C GLU A 290 5.05 -9.88 -12.60
N ALA A 291 5.92 -10.54 -11.81
CA ALA A 291 6.08 -10.35 -10.37
C ALA A 291 6.11 -8.88 -9.87
N PRO A 292 5.56 -8.62 -8.68
CA PRO A 292 5.45 -7.28 -8.12
C PRO A 292 6.82 -6.76 -7.66
N LEU A 293 7.12 -5.49 -7.98
CA LEU A 293 8.29 -4.76 -7.45
C LEU A 293 8.28 -4.71 -5.90
N ALA A 294 7.09 -4.77 -5.29
CA ALA A 294 6.89 -4.93 -3.85
C ALA A 294 5.56 -5.69 -3.59
N PRO A 295 5.59 -7.04 -3.50
CA PRO A 295 4.37 -7.89 -3.44
C PRO A 295 3.40 -7.53 -2.32
N ARG A 296 3.95 -7.05 -1.20
CA ARG A 296 3.18 -6.72 -0.01
C ARG A 296 2.41 -5.39 -0.13
N LEU A 297 2.81 -4.51 -1.05
CA LEU A 297 2.22 -3.18 -1.21
C LEU A 297 1.08 -3.14 -2.23
N ALA A 298 1.14 -3.98 -3.27
CA ALA A 298 0.08 -4.02 -4.29
C ALA A 298 -1.32 -4.28 -3.69
N PRO A 299 -1.51 -5.23 -2.74
CA PRO A 299 -2.77 -5.36 -2.02
C PRO A 299 -3.11 -4.11 -1.21
N ALA A 300 -2.17 -3.55 -0.43
CA ALA A 300 -2.37 -2.36 0.41
C ALA A 300 -3.00 -1.17 -0.34
N LEU A 301 -2.58 -0.95 -1.58
CA LEU A 301 -2.97 0.22 -2.38
C LEU A 301 -4.41 0.19 -2.91
N ARG A 302 -5.19 -0.87 -2.66
CA ARG A 302 -6.61 -0.92 -3.04
C ARG A 302 -7.51 -0.55 -1.85
N PRO A 303 -8.46 0.39 -2.02
CA PRO A 303 -9.53 0.61 -1.04
C PRO A 303 -10.36 -0.65 -0.71
N GLU A 304 -10.39 -1.62 -1.62
CA GLU A 304 -11.14 -2.88 -1.52
C GLU A 304 -10.31 -4.05 -0.94
N ALA A 305 -8.99 -3.92 -0.78
CA ALA A 305 -8.12 -4.95 -0.24
C ALA A 305 -8.13 -4.93 1.30
N ARG A 306 -9.27 -5.31 1.86
CA ARG A 306 -9.40 -5.58 3.29
C ARG A 306 -9.09 -7.07 3.48
N ALA A 307 -8.20 -7.44 4.40
CA ALA A 307 -8.17 -8.82 4.94
C ALA A 307 -8.95 -8.83 6.26
N PHE A 308 -9.39 -10.01 6.66
CA PHE A 308 -9.70 -10.35 8.04
C PHE A 308 -8.82 -11.55 8.37
N LEU A 309 -8.26 -11.56 9.59
CA LEU A 309 -7.57 -12.70 10.18
C LEU A 309 -8.24 -13.02 11.51
N LEU A 310 -8.66 -14.28 11.71
CA LEU A 310 -9.40 -14.72 12.90
C LEU A 310 -8.71 -15.91 13.62
N GLY A 311 -7.47 -15.70 14.10
CA GLY A 311 -6.70 -16.54 15.06
C GLY A 311 -5.24 -16.07 15.17
N ARG A 312 -4.39 -16.29 16.20
CA ARG A 312 -4.41 -16.91 17.54
C ARG A 312 -3.71 -15.89 18.49
N GLY A 313 -4.20 -15.68 19.72
CA GLY A 313 -3.52 -14.86 20.76
C GLY A 313 -4.37 -13.72 21.36
N GLU A 314 -4.03 -13.29 22.59
CA GLU A 314 -4.75 -12.36 23.49
C GLU A 314 -5.05 -10.96 22.89
N GLU A 315 -4.53 -10.65 21.70
CA GLU A 315 -4.84 -9.44 20.94
C GLU A 315 -5.43 -9.81 19.57
N THR A 316 -6.77 -9.97 19.50
CA THR A 316 -7.43 -10.00 18.19
C THR A 316 -7.38 -8.65 17.53
N SER A 317 -6.45 -8.50 16.58
CA SER A 317 -6.41 -7.40 15.64
C SER A 317 -6.95 -7.87 14.30
N LEU A 318 -8.10 -7.34 13.91
CA LEU A 318 -8.55 -7.43 12.52
C LEU A 318 -7.61 -6.54 11.69
N ARG A 319 -6.86 -7.14 10.77
CA ARG A 319 -5.83 -6.44 9.99
C ARG A 319 -6.18 -6.41 8.52
N LEU A 320 -5.96 -5.26 7.89
CA LEU A 320 -5.94 -5.11 6.44
C LEU A 320 -4.87 -6.05 5.83
N LEU A 321 -4.95 -6.33 4.52
CA LEU A 321 -3.99 -7.20 3.81
C LEU A 321 -2.52 -6.70 3.91
N ASP A 322 -2.33 -5.45 4.36
CA ASP A 322 -1.07 -4.75 4.53
C ASP A 322 -0.57 -4.67 5.99
N GLY A 323 -1.28 -5.29 6.93
CA GLY A 323 -0.90 -5.33 8.35
C GLY A 323 -1.39 -4.16 9.20
N GLY A 324 -2.12 -3.19 8.64
CA GLY A 324 -2.71 -2.06 9.37
C GLY A 324 -3.96 -2.42 10.18
N PRO A 325 -4.24 -1.76 11.33
CA PRO A 325 -5.39 -2.07 12.16
C PRO A 325 -6.70 -1.57 11.53
N LEU A 326 -7.71 -2.45 11.44
CA LEU A 326 -9.08 -2.04 11.18
C LEU A 326 -9.60 -1.16 12.35
N PRO A 327 -10.62 -0.31 12.12
CA PRO A 327 -11.28 0.39 13.22
C PRO A 327 -11.75 -0.63 14.25
N SER A 328 -11.35 -0.48 15.52
CA SER A 328 -11.69 -1.41 16.61
C SER A 328 -13.18 -1.75 16.58
N LEU A 329 -13.53 -3.00 16.27
CA LEU A 329 -14.92 -3.44 16.16
C LEU A 329 -15.54 -3.73 17.54
N GLY A 330 -14.69 -3.96 18.55
CA GLY A 330 -15.06 -4.57 19.82
C GLY A 330 -15.40 -6.05 19.65
N PRO A 331 -15.35 -6.88 20.71
CA PRO A 331 -15.56 -8.33 20.64
C PRO A 331 -16.82 -8.71 19.86
N ARG A 332 -17.96 -8.10 20.22
CA ARG A 332 -19.26 -8.39 19.59
C ARG A 332 -19.35 -8.00 18.12
N GLY A 333 -18.62 -6.96 17.70
CA GLY A 333 -18.57 -6.54 16.30
C GLY A 333 -17.78 -7.52 15.44
N THR A 334 -16.71 -8.07 15.99
CA THR A 334 -15.88 -9.10 15.36
C THR A 334 -16.66 -10.40 15.17
N GLU A 335 -17.38 -10.85 16.20
CA GLU A 335 -18.23 -12.05 16.14
C GLU A 335 -19.32 -11.92 15.09
N ALA A 336 -20.02 -10.77 15.07
CA ALA A 336 -21.08 -10.52 14.09
C ALA A 336 -20.55 -10.54 12.66
N LEU A 337 -19.33 -10.04 12.45
CA LEU A 337 -18.73 -10.04 11.14
C LEU A 337 -18.32 -11.44 10.69
N ALA A 338 -17.76 -12.26 11.57
CA ALA A 338 -17.42 -13.65 11.28
C ALA A 338 -18.67 -14.46 10.85
N LEU A 339 -19.77 -14.30 11.59
CA LEU A 339 -21.04 -14.93 11.24
C LEU A 339 -21.59 -14.44 9.90
N LEU A 340 -21.56 -13.13 9.64
CA LEU A 340 -22.02 -12.58 8.37
C LEU A 340 -21.17 -13.05 7.17
N LEU A 341 -19.86 -13.27 7.36
CA LEU A 341 -18.97 -13.83 6.34
C LEU A 341 -19.29 -15.29 6.05
N ALA A 342 -19.59 -16.09 7.09
CA ALA A 342 -19.97 -17.49 6.93
C ALA A 342 -21.35 -17.67 6.27
N HIS A 343 -22.25 -16.68 6.42
CA HIS A 343 -23.59 -16.71 5.83
C HIS A 343 -23.71 -15.83 4.58
N GLU A 344 -23.04 -16.21 3.48
CA GLU A 344 -23.06 -15.44 2.21
C GLU A 344 -24.48 -15.18 1.66
N LYS A 345 -25.39 -16.15 1.82
CA LYS A 345 -26.80 -16.03 1.40
C LYS A 345 -27.64 -15.14 2.33
N GLY A 346 -27.08 -14.75 3.47
CA GLY A 346 -27.71 -13.95 4.50
C GLY A 346 -28.30 -14.78 5.65
N ILE A 347 -28.38 -14.15 6.82
CA ILE A 347 -28.89 -14.72 8.07
C ILE A 347 -30.08 -13.88 8.57
N SER A 348 -31.11 -14.52 9.12
CA SER A 348 -32.26 -13.80 9.68
C SER A 348 -31.83 -12.98 10.91
N GLY A 349 -32.59 -11.93 11.25
CA GLY A 349 -32.28 -11.13 12.42
C GLY A 349 -32.38 -11.91 13.72
N GLU A 350 -33.35 -12.82 13.82
CA GLU A 350 -33.53 -13.70 14.96
C GLU A 350 -32.35 -14.67 15.10
N ALA A 351 -31.99 -15.38 14.01
CA ALA A 351 -30.89 -16.32 14.01
C ALA A 351 -29.54 -15.64 14.28
N LEU A 352 -29.30 -14.44 13.74
CA LEU A 352 -28.07 -13.69 14.01
C LEU A 352 -28.02 -13.18 15.47
N ALA A 353 -29.15 -12.78 16.04
CA ALA A 353 -29.21 -12.36 17.43
C ALA A 353 -28.96 -13.56 18.36
N GLU A 354 -29.60 -14.69 18.10
CA GLU A 354 -29.40 -15.92 18.85
C GLU A 354 -27.96 -16.44 18.75
N ALA A 355 -27.39 -16.44 17.54
CA ALA A 355 -25.99 -16.82 17.31
C ALA A 355 -24.99 -15.93 18.07
N LEU A 356 -25.32 -14.66 18.31
CA LEU A 356 -24.45 -13.72 19.02
C LEU A 356 -24.67 -13.75 20.54
N TYR A 357 -25.93 -13.80 20.98
CA TYR A 357 -26.31 -13.53 22.36
C TYR A 357 -26.84 -14.77 23.11
N GLY A 358 -27.10 -15.87 22.41
CA GLY A 358 -27.76 -17.08 22.95
C GLY A 358 -29.27 -16.95 23.09
N GLU A 359 -29.81 -15.75 22.93
CA GLU A 359 -31.24 -15.46 22.96
C GLU A 359 -31.60 -14.37 21.94
N PRO A 360 -32.87 -14.29 21.48
CA PRO A 360 -33.30 -13.27 20.55
C PRO A 360 -33.22 -11.86 21.15
N ASN A 361 -32.17 -11.11 20.83
CA ASN A 361 -32.00 -9.70 21.23
C ASN A 361 -31.89 -8.77 20.01
N LEU A 362 -33.02 -8.53 19.34
CA LEU A 362 -33.09 -7.71 18.13
C LEU A 362 -32.73 -6.23 18.36
N GLY A 363 -32.94 -5.71 19.57
CA GLY A 363 -32.59 -4.33 19.93
C GLY A 363 -31.07 -4.12 19.96
N ALA A 364 -30.36 -5.00 20.66
CA ALA A 364 -28.90 -5.01 20.69
C ALA A 364 -28.30 -5.25 19.30
N LEU A 365 -28.88 -6.19 18.54
CA LEU A 365 -28.46 -6.50 17.18
C LEU A 365 -28.58 -5.26 16.26
N LYS A 366 -29.72 -4.57 16.24
CA LYS A 366 -29.90 -3.36 15.42
C LYS A 366 -28.85 -2.30 15.73
N THR A 367 -28.56 -2.09 17.01
CA THR A 367 -27.52 -1.15 17.47
C THR A 367 -26.13 -1.58 17.02
N LEU A 368 -25.81 -2.86 17.10
CA LEU A 368 -24.55 -3.43 16.62
C LEU A 368 -24.39 -3.25 15.11
N LEU A 369 -25.41 -3.61 14.33
CA LEU A 369 -25.40 -3.49 12.87
C LEU A 369 -25.31 -2.02 12.43
N HIS A 370 -25.97 -1.10 13.14
CA HIS A 370 -25.82 0.33 12.90
C HIS A 370 -24.37 0.79 13.13
N ARG A 371 -23.72 0.33 14.21
CA ARG A 371 -22.30 0.62 14.47
C ARG A 371 -21.38 0.03 13.40
N LEU A 372 -21.63 -1.19 12.93
CA LEU A 372 -20.86 -1.79 11.83
C LEU A 372 -21.04 -1.00 10.53
N ARG A 373 -22.27 -0.58 10.19
CA ARG A 373 -22.52 0.29 9.03
C ARG A 373 -21.79 1.63 9.13
N ALA A 374 -21.79 2.25 10.31
CA ALA A 374 -21.06 3.49 10.57
C ALA A 374 -19.53 3.33 10.42
N LYS A 375 -19.01 2.11 10.64
CA LYS A 375 -17.60 1.75 10.40
C LYS A 375 -17.30 1.34 8.96
N GLY A 376 -18.27 1.45 8.04
CA GLY A 376 -18.05 1.27 6.61
C GLY A 376 -18.37 -0.12 6.06
N PHE A 377 -19.09 -0.97 6.80
CA PHE A 377 -19.57 -2.27 6.32
C PHE A 377 -20.96 -2.13 5.66
N ARG A 378 -21.10 -2.62 4.42
CA ARG A 378 -22.40 -2.62 3.70
C ARG A 378 -23.18 -3.88 4.06
N ILE A 379 -24.12 -3.73 4.98
CA ILE A 379 -24.97 -4.82 5.47
C ILE A 379 -26.41 -4.56 5.02
N SER A 380 -26.98 -5.51 4.28
CA SER A 380 -28.35 -5.44 3.76
C SER A 380 -29.40 -5.27 4.87
N CYS A 381 -30.64 -4.95 4.48
CA CYS A 381 -31.79 -5.21 5.33
C CYS A 381 -32.05 -6.73 5.42
N ALA A 382 -32.78 -7.16 6.46
CA ALA A 382 -33.03 -8.59 6.73
C ALA A 382 -33.52 -9.34 5.47
N PRO A 383 -32.96 -10.53 5.13
CA PRO A 383 -31.88 -11.23 5.84
C PRO A 383 -30.55 -10.49 5.73
N TYR A 384 -29.85 -10.36 6.87
CA TYR A 384 -28.60 -9.62 6.97
C TYR A 384 -27.49 -10.38 6.24
N ARG A 385 -26.93 -9.75 5.21
CA ARG A 385 -25.74 -10.21 4.48
C ARG A 385 -24.77 -9.06 4.28
N LEU A 386 -23.50 -9.38 4.12
CA LEU A 386 -22.52 -8.44 3.59
C LEU A 386 -22.76 -8.32 2.08
N GLU A 387 -23.10 -7.12 1.62
CA GLU A 387 -23.31 -6.85 0.19
C GLU A 387 -22.00 -6.79 -0.59
N ASP A 388 -20.94 -6.41 0.12
CA ASP A 388 -19.58 -6.32 -0.40
C ASP A 388 -18.66 -6.94 0.65
N PRO A 389 -18.63 -8.30 0.73
CA PRO A 389 -17.86 -8.99 1.74
C PRO A 389 -16.37 -8.71 1.47
N PRO A 390 -15.67 -8.14 2.45
CA PRO A 390 -14.25 -7.88 2.27
C PRO A 390 -13.47 -9.21 2.14
N PRO A 391 -12.32 -9.21 1.43
CA PRO A 391 -11.43 -10.37 1.46
C PRO A 391 -11.11 -10.77 2.90
N SER A 392 -11.10 -12.07 3.21
CA SER A 392 -10.79 -12.56 4.56
C SER A 392 -10.18 -13.93 4.50
N ASP A 393 -9.36 -14.25 5.51
CA ASP A 393 -8.85 -15.60 5.74
C ASP A 393 -9.99 -16.60 5.91
N LEU A 394 -11.04 -16.23 6.65
CA LEU A 394 -12.24 -17.05 6.85
C LEU A 394 -12.95 -17.30 5.53
N LEU A 395 -13.17 -16.28 4.70
CA LEU A 395 -13.81 -16.46 3.39
C LEU A 395 -12.93 -17.26 2.43
N ALA A 396 -11.62 -17.03 2.43
CA ALA A 396 -10.67 -17.81 1.64
C ALA A 396 -10.64 -19.28 2.09
N PHE A 397 -10.67 -19.52 3.40
CA PHE A 397 -10.70 -20.83 4.02
C PHE A 397 -12.00 -21.57 3.71
N LEU A 398 -13.15 -20.92 3.88
CA LEU A 398 -14.47 -21.44 3.50
C LEU A 398 -14.53 -21.83 2.02
N ARG A 399 -13.95 -21.01 1.13
CA ARG A 399 -13.88 -21.30 -0.30
C ARG A 399 -12.94 -22.47 -0.60
N ALA A 400 -11.79 -22.54 0.05
CA ALA A 400 -10.86 -23.65 -0.10
C ALA A 400 -11.50 -24.98 0.35
N LEU A 401 -12.16 -24.99 1.52
CA LEU A 401 -12.92 -26.15 2.00
C LEU A 401 -14.05 -26.53 1.03
N SER A 402 -14.84 -25.56 0.55
CA SER A 402 -15.93 -25.81 -0.38
C SER A 402 -15.44 -26.31 -1.75
N GLY A 403 -14.28 -25.83 -2.19
CA GLY A 403 -13.61 -26.22 -3.43
C GLY A 403 -12.80 -27.52 -3.33
N ARG A 404 -12.73 -28.13 -2.14
CA ARG A 404 -11.87 -29.29 -1.82
C ARG A 404 -10.37 -29.05 -2.05
N ASP A 405 -9.94 -27.80 -1.95
CA ASP A 405 -8.53 -27.41 -2.01
C ASP A 405 -7.93 -27.55 -0.59
N LEU A 406 -7.51 -28.77 -0.27
CA LEU A 406 -7.01 -29.12 1.06
C LEU A 406 -5.69 -28.42 1.39
N GLU A 407 -4.80 -28.29 0.41
CA GLU A 407 -3.50 -27.61 0.57
C GLU A 407 -3.70 -26.15 0.96
N GLN A 408 -4.56 -25.44 0.22
CA GLN A 408 -4.85 -24.04 0.51
C GLN A 408 -5.62 -23.88 1.83
N ALA A 409 -6.56 -24.77 2.14
CA ALA A 409 -7.28 -24.75 3.42
C ALA A 409 -6.35 -24.94 4.62
N LEU A 410 -5.42 -25.90 4.53
CA LEU A 410 -4.39 -26.10 5.55
C LEU A 410 -3.46 -24.89 5.66
N ALA A 411 -3.00 -24.31 4.55
CA ALA A 411 -2.13 -23.13 4.61
C ALA A 411 -2.81 -21.95 5.34
N LEU A 412 -4.13 -21.79 5.17
CA LEU A 412 -4.91 -20.71 5.78
C LEU A 412 -5.28 -20.97 7.25
N TYR A 413 -5.41 -22.23 7.66
CA TYR A 413 -5.75 -22.58 9.03
C TYR A 413 -4.58 -22.32 9.98
N GLN A 414 -4.60 -21.23 10.75
CA GLN A 414 -3.54 -20.88 11.72
C GLN A 414 -3.94 -21.17 13.18
N GLY A 415 -5.13 -21.76 13.38
CA GLY A 415 -5.70 -22.07 14.69
C GLY A 415 -7.21 -21.86 14.72
N PRO A 416 -7.85 -22.10 15.88
CA PRO A 416 -9.29 -22.03 16.02
C PRO A 416 -9.84 -20.62 15.74
N LEU A 417 -11.02 -20.57 15.12
CA LEU A 417 -11.74 -19.33 14.84
C LEU A 417 -12.15 -18.62 16.14
N LEU A 418 -11.66 -17.41 16.36
CA LEU A 418 -12.03 -16.56 17.51
C LEU A 418 -12.03 -17.32 18.86
N PRO A 419 -10.87 -17.79 19.33
CA PRO A 419 -10.79 -18.71 20.48
C PRO A 419 -11.30 -18.11 21.80
N TRP A 420 -11.31 -16.79 21.93
CA TRP A 420 -11.85 -16.08 23.10
C TRP A 420 -13.37 -15.91 23.07
N SER A 421 -14.01 -16.12 21.91
CA SER A 421 -15.44 -15.90 21.76
C SER A 421 -16.22 -17.07 22.35
N GLN A 422 -17.21 -16.71 23.16
CA GLN A 422 -18.23 -17.58 23.73
C GLN A 422 -19.60 -17.33 23.07
N ALA A 423 -19.63 -16.65 21.92
CA ALA A 423 -20.88 -16.44 21.18
C ALA A 423 -21.32 -17.78 20.56
N PRO A 424 -22.54 -18.27 20.82
CA PRO A 424 -22.93 -19.65 20.46
C PRO A 424 -22.73 -19.99 18.98
N GLY A 425 -23.07 -19.07 18.08
CA GLY A 425 -22.87 -19.28 16.65
C GLY A 425 -21.41 -19.28 16.22
N VAL A 426 -20.55 -18.53 16.91
CA VAL A 426 -19.10 -18.51 16.65
C VAL A 426 -18.47 -19.80 17.15
N GLU A 427 -18.89 -20.30 18.31
CA GLU A 427 -18.43 -21.61 18.80
C GLU A 427 -18.85 -22.75 17.89
N ALA A 428 -20.11 -22.74 17.45
CA ALA A 428 -20.62 -23.73 16.50
C ALA A 428 -19.85 -23.67 15.17
N LEU A 429 -19.65 -22.47 14.61
CA LEU A 429 -18.88 -22.27 13.38
C LEU A 429 -17.42 -22.71 13.55
N ARG A 430 -16.78 -22.39 14.68
CA ARG A 430 -15.40 -22.81 14.99
C ARG A 430 -15.30 -24.34 14.94
N LEU A 431 -16.19 -25.05 15.63
CA LEU A 431 -16.20 -26.50 15.70
C LEU A 431 -16.48 -27.13 14.33
N GLU A 432 -17.45 -26.59 13.58
CA GLU A 432 -17.80 -27.08 12.24
C GLU A 432 -16.61 -26.99 11.28
N LEU A 433 -15.92 -25.84 11.26
CA LEU A 433 -14.79 -25.59 10.39
C LEU A 433 -13.59 -26.47 10.71
N GLU A 434 -13.27 -26.59 12.00
CA GLU A 434 -12.16 -27.42 12.47
C GLU A 434 -12.43 -28.90 12.16
N GLU A 435 -13.62 -29.40 12.44
CA GLU A 435 -14.01 -30.79 12.16
C GLU A 435 -14.05 -31.08 10.66
N THR A 436 -14.50 -30.12 9.83
CA THR A 436 -14.51 -30.28 8.37
C THR A 436 -13.10 -30.42 7.81
N LEU A 437 -12.18 -29.55 8.24
CA LEU A 437 -10.78 -29.63 7.85
C LEU A 437 -10.15 -30.94 8.33
N ARG A 438 -10.37 -31.28 9.60
CA ARG A 438 -9.87 -32.50 10.23
C ARG A 438 -10.27 -33.75 9.45
N ARG A 439 -11.55 -33.90 9.13
CA ARG A 439 -12.05 -35.02 8.31
C ARG A 439 -11.45 -35.03 6.91
N ALA A 440 -11.29 -33.87 6.28
CA ALA A 440 -10.71 -33.77 4.95
C ALA A 440 -9.23 -34.20 4.94
N VAL A 441 -8.46 -33.86 5.97
CA VAL A 441 -7.06 -34.29 6.12
C VAL A 441 -6.96 -35.78 6.45
N LEU A 442 -7.74 -36.28 7.40
CA LEU A 442 -7.76 -37.71 7.73
C LEU A 442 -8.11 -38.56 6.50
N ALA A 443 -9.07 -38.11 5.68
CA ALA A 443 -9.47 -38.81 4.48
C ALA A 443 -8.44 -38.73 3.34
N SER A 444 -7.53 -37.75 3.33
CA SER A 444 -6.51 -37.63 2.27
C SER A 444 -5.37 -38.63 2.43
N GLY A 445 -5.04 -39.00 3.67
CA GLY A 445 -3.91 -39.87 3.99
C GLY A 445 -2.53 -39.25 3.71
N ASP A 446 -2.48 -37.96 3.35
CA ASP A 446 -1.24 -37.24 3.08
C ASP A 446 -0.49 -36.97 4.40
N GLN A 447 0.72 -37.52 4.50
CA GLN A 447 1.55 -37.46 5.70
C GLN A 447 1.99 -36.03 6.04
N GLU A 448 2.20 -35.18 5.04
CA GLU A 448 2.56 -33.78 5.27
C GLU A 448 1.35 -33.00 5.80
N ALA A 449 0.18 -33.22 5.19
CA ALA A 449 -1.07 -32.62 5.62
C ALA A 449 -1.45 -33.03 7.05
N LEU A 450 -1.31 -34.33 7.37
CA LEU A 450 -1.54 -34.89 8.70
C LEU A 450 -0.59 -34.27 9.72
N PHE A 451 0.71 -34.17 9.41
CA PHE A 451 1.69 -33.57 10.30
C PHE A 451 1.41 -32.09 10.58
N LEU A 452 1.13 -31.31 9.53
CA LEU A 452 0.79 -29.89 9.67
C LEU A 452 -0.49 -29.66 10.49
N LEU A 453 -1.50 -30.51 10.31
CA LEU A 453 -2.72 -30.42 11.10
C LEU A 453 -2.47 -30.83 12.56
N ALA A 454 -1.76 -31.93 12.78
CA ALA A 454 -1.44 -32.46 14.11
C ALA A 454 -0.70 -31.43 14.97
N GLU A 455 0.29 -30.74 14.40
CA GLU A 455 1.02 -29.65 15.06
C GLU A 455 0.11 -28.47 15.43
N ARG A 456 -0.94 -28.20 14.65
CA ARG A 456 -1.86 -27.08 14.88
C ARG A 456 -2.95 -27.37 15.90
N LEU A 457 -3.52 -28.57 15.86
CA LEU A 457 -4.52 -29.03 16.84
C LEU A 457 -3.86 -29.40 18.17
N GLY A 458 -2.61 -29.83 18.14
CA GLY A 458 -1.78 -30.14 19.31
C GLY A 458 -2.12 -31.48 19.95
N GLU A 459 -3.35 -31.63 20.45
CA GLU A 459 -3.76 -32.78 21.28
C GLU A 459 -4.76 -33.72 20.58
N ASP A 460 -4.89 -33.65 19.25
CA ASP A 460 -5.79 -34.52 18.50
C ASP A 460 -5.18 -35.92 18.30
N LEU A 461 -5.55 -36.85 19.17
CA LEU A 461 -5.03 -38.23 19.15
C LEU A 461 -5.25 -38.93 17.81
N GLU A 462 -6.44 -38.80 17.21
CA GLU A 462 -6.77 -39.50 15.95
C GLU A 462 -5.88 -39.03 14.79
N VAL A 463 -5.60 -37.72 14.71
CA VAL A 463 -4.70 -37.17 13.68
C VAL A 463 -3.26 -37.62 13.90
N TRP A 464 -2.79 -37.66 15.15
CA TRP A 464 -1.46 -38.18 15.50
C TRP A 464 -1.32 -39.69 15.22
N GLU A 465 -2.37 -40.47 15.46
CA GLU A 465 -2.41 -41.91 15.15
C GLU A 465 -2.40 -42.15 13.64
N ALA A 466 -3.24 -41.45 12.89
CA ALA A 466 -3.29 -41.55 11.43
C ALA A 466 -1.94 -41.17 10.78
N LEU A 467 -1.26 -40.15 11.32
CA LEU A 467 0.11 -39.82 10.91
C LEU A 467 1.07 -40.97 11.23
N LEU A 468 1.07 -41.48 12.47
CA LEU A 468 2.00 -42.52 12.89
C LEU A 468 1.84 -43.81 12.07
N GLU A 469 0.61 -44.18 11.72
CA GLU A 469 0.31 -45.36 10.89
C GLU A 469 0.86 -45.25 9.46
N GLY A 470 0.97 -44.04 8.92
CA GLY A 470 1.45 -43.78 7.57
C GLY A 470 2.94 -43.49 7.44
N LEU A 471 3.65 -43.22 8.54
CA LEU A 471 5.08 -42.90 8.54
C LEU A 471 5.97 -44.16 8.55
N SER A 472 7.06 -44.13 7.78
CA SER A 472 8.14 -45.13 7.89
C SER A 472 8.95 -44.90 9.18
N PRO A 473 9.49 -45.95 9.83
CA PRO A 473 10.41 -45.80 10.96
C PRO A 473 11.68 -44.99 10.66
N GLU A 474 12.04 -44.84 9.38
CA GLU A 474 13.18 -44.01 8.93
C GLU A 474 12.81 -42.52 8.73
N ASP A 475 11.52 -42.17 8.76
CA ASP A 475 11.07 -40.79 8.62
C ASP A 475 11.41 -39.98 9.88
N PRO A 476 12.02 -38.79 9.76
CA PRO A 476 12.40 -37.97 10.91
C PRO A 476 11.22 -37.56 11.81
N ARG A 477 9.98 -37.57 11.30
CA ARG A 477 8.76 -37.24 12.06
C ARG A 477 8.24 -38.39 12.90
N TYR A 478 8.64 -39.63 12.58
CA TYR A 478 8.18 -40.85 13.26
C TYR A 478 8.38 -40.81 14.79
N PRO A 479 9.57 -40.48 15.34
CA PRO A 479 9.74 -40.41 16.80
C PRO A 479 8.87 -39.34 17.47
N ILE A 480 8.56 -38.24 16.77
CA ILE A 480 7.70 -37.16 17.28
C ILE A 480 6.26 -37.65 17.37
N ALA A 481 5.72 -38.19 16.28
CA ALA A 481 4.37 -38.73 16.22
C ALA A 481 4.17 -39.83 17.26
N ARG A 482 5.13 -40.76 17.36
CA ARG A 482 5.09 -41.85 18.34
C ARG A 482 5.03 -41.35 19.79
N ALA A 483 5.90 -40.41 20.15
CA ALA A 483 5.92 -39.85 21.50
C ALA A 483 4.62 -39.11 21.84
N ARG A 484 4.02 -38.40 20.86
CA ARG A 484 2.73 -37.72 21.03
C ARG A 484 1.58 -38.69 21.23
N VAL A 485 1.49 -39.74 20.41
CA VAL A 485 0.47 -40.79 20.55
C VAL A 485 0.59 -41.50 21.89
N GLU A 486 1.79 -41.95 22.29
CA GLU A 486 2.02 -42.64 23.56
C GLU A 486 1.59 -41.77 24.77
N ARG A 487 1.90 -40.47 24.75
CA ARG A 487 1.46 -39.52 25.78
C ARG A 487 -0.06 -39.36 25.80
N LEU A 488 -0.68 -39.08 24.64
CA LEU A 488 -2.12 -38.81 24.54
C LEU A 488 -2.96 -40.04 24.90
N ARG A 489 -2.52 -41.25 24.53
CA ARG A 489 -3.16 -42.51 24.95
C ARG A 489 -3.14 -42.69 26.46
N GLN A 490 -2.01 -42.39 27.10
CA GLN A 490 -1.92 -42.44 28.57
C GLN A 490 -2.82 -41.40 29.24
N GLU A 491 -2.89 -40.18 28.70
CA GLU A 491 -3.75 -39.11 29.23
C GLU A 491 -5.25 -39.44 29.05
N TYR A 492 -5.64 -40.06 27.94
CA TYR A 492 -7.04 -40.41 27.62
C TYR A 492 -7.46 -41.81 28.12
N GLY A 493 -6.51 -42.63 28.58
CA GLY A 493 -6.75 -43.96 29.12
C GLY A 493 -7.14 -45.01 28.07
N VAL A 494 -6.63 -44.88 26.85
CA VAL A 494 -6.92 -45.75 25.69
C VAL A 494 -5.70 -46.53 25.20
#